data_AF-A0A7C5T0H4-F1
#
_entry.id   AF-A0A7C5T0H4-F1
#
_cell.length_a   1.000
_cell.length_b   1.000
_cell.length_c   1.000
_cell.angle_alpha   90.00
_cell.angle_beta   90.00
_cell.angle_gamma   90.00
#
_symmetry.space_group_name_H-M   'P 1'
#
loop_
_entity.id
_entity.type
_entity.pdbx_description
1 polymer ?
#
loop_
_entity_poly.entity_id
_entity_poly.type
_entity_poly.pdbx_seq_one_letter_code
_entity_poly.pdbx_strand_id
1 'polypeptide(L)'
;MLPSDVEEKLVELLAVIYAKIPWGKMKTSKNPHDIFNHRVRAASRRANLYEFVSKLCNYFGLQSLPLSAQALVDELRPYEEEILNALSREHIPLCVRAILRAKEIKKKKEDKDGEEV
;
A
#
# COMPACT_ATOMS: atom_id res chain seq x y z
N MET A 1 3.80 0.45 -19.07
CA MET A 1 3.14 1.56 -18.36
C MET A 1 1.75 1.06 -17.98
N LEU A 2 1.36 1.17 -16.72
CA LEU A 2 0.04 0.70 -16.28
C LEU A 2 -1.07 1.60 -16.85
N PRO A 3 -2.27 1.06 -17.15
CA PRO A 3 -3.46 1.90 -17.36
C PRO A 3 -3.69 2.83 -16.15
N SER A 4 -4.18 4.05 -16.38
CA SER A 4 -4.25 5.05 -15.29
C SER A 4 -5.20 4.62 -14.16
N ASP A 5 -6.30 3.97 -14.49
CA ASP A 5 -7.28 3.44 -13.53
C ASP A 5 -6.68 2.30 -12.68
N VAL A 6 -5.88 1.42 -13.30
CA VAL A 6 -5.15 0.35 -12.62
C VAL A 6 -4.09 0.93 -11.69
N GLU A 7 -3.36 1.94 -12.16
CA GLU A 7 -2.34 2.62 -11.37
C GLU A 7 -2.93 3.36 -10.17
N GLU A 8 -4.07 4.04 -10.34
CA GLU A 8 -4.80 4.70 -9.26
C GLU A 8 -5.28 3.72 -8.20
N LYS A 9 -5.86 2.58 -8.61
CA LYS A 9 -6.28 1.51 -7.70
C LYS A 9 -5.11 0.87 -6.96
N LEU A 10 -3.97 0.69 -7.65
CA LEU A 10 -2.74 0.21 -7.02
C LEU A 10 -2.23 1.20 -5.96
N VAL A 11 -2.24 2.49 -6.27
CA VAL A 11 -1.90 3.55 -5.32
C VAL A 11 -2.86 3.54 -4.11
N GLU A 12 -4.16 3.37 -4.33
CA GLU A 12 -5.15 3.26 -3.25
C GLU A 12 -4.90 2.02 -2.38
N LEU A 13 -4.62 0.86 -2.97
CA LEU A 13 -4.30 -0.38 -2.25
C LEU A 13 -3.09 -0.17 -1.33
N LEU A 14 -2.01 0.38 -1.87
CA LEU A 14 -0.80 0.69 -1.10
C LEU A 14 -1.08 1.73 0.00
N ALA A 15 -1.92 2.73 -0.28
CA ALA A 15 -2.29 3.77 0.68
C ALA A 15 -3.07 3.21 1.87
N VAL A 16 -4.05 2.33 1.60
CA VAL A 16 -4.84 1.64 2.64
C VAL A 16 -3.92 0.80 3.53
N ILE A 17 -3.01 0.03 2.95
CA ILE A 17 -2.02 -0.75 3.71
C ILE A 17 -1.13 0.19 4.53
N TYR A 18 -0.55 1.23 3.89
CA TYR A 18 0.35 2.19 4.55
C TYR A 18 -0.30 2.86 5.76
N ALA A 19 -1.56 3.28 5.63
CA ALA A 19 -2.31 3.96 6.68
C ALA A 19 -2.53 3.07 7.91
N LYS A 20 -2.58 1.75 7.72
CA LYS A 20 -2.82 0.75 8.77
C LYS A 20 -1.55 0.28 9.48
N ILE A 21 -0.36 0.57 8.93
CA ILE A 21 0.90 0.22 9.58
C ILE A 21 1.03 0.99 10.90
N PRO A 22 1.31 0.30 12.03
CA PRO A 22 1.48 0.94 13.33
C PRO A 22 2.87 1.57 13.44
N TRP A 23 3.14 2.61 12.65
CA TRP A 23 4.46 3.25 12.54
C TRP A 23 5.05 3.66 13.89
N GLY A 24 4.22 4.16 14.82
CA GLY A 24 4.67 4.55 16.17
C GLY A 24 5.15 3.40 17.05
N LYS A 25 4.81 2.14 16.72
CA LYS A 25 5.29 0.94 17.42
C LYS A 25 6.59 0.38 16.82
N MET A 26 7.00 0.88 15.64
CA MET A 26 8.24 0.42 15.00
C MET A 26 9.45 1.06 15.66
N LYS A 27 10.25 0.27 16.39
CA LYS A 27 11.51 0.73 16.99
C LYS A 27 12.61 0.78 15.92
N THR A 28 12.69 1.86 15.15
CA THR A 28 13.69 2.04 14.10
C THR A 28 14.15 3.48 13.97
N SER A 29 15.42 3.68 13.62
CA SER A 29 15.99 4.99 13.30
C SER A 29 15.85 5.36 11.82
N LYS A 30 15.29 4.47 11.00
CA LYS A 30 15.11 4.67 9.56
C LYS A 30 13.78 5.37 9.27
N ASN A 31 13.74 6.12 8.18
CA ASN A 31 12.53 6.81 7.74
C ASN A 31 11.42 5.78 7.39
N PRO A 32 10.19 5.93 7.92
CA PRO A 32 9.04 5.09 7.57
C PRO A 32 8.77 4.95 6.07
N HIS A 33 8.90 6.04 5.32
CA HIS A 33 8.68 6.07 3.87
C HIS A 33 9.72 5.22 3.14
N ASP A 34 10.99 5.31 3.53
CA ASP A 34 12.05 4.50 2.93
C ASP A 34 11.88 3.02 3.26
N ILE A 35 11.50 2.70 4.50
CA ILE A 35 11.17 1.33 4.90
C ILE A 35 10.04 0.81 4.01
N PHE A 36 8.97 1.58 3.84
CA PHE A 36 7.85 1.20 2.99
C PHE A 36 8.28 0.93 1.55
N ASN A 37 9.01 1.87 0.95
CA ASN A 37 9.56 1.74 -0.40
C ASN A 37 10.36 0.44 -0.58
N HIS A 38 11.29 0.17 0.35
CA HIS A 38 12.11 -1.04 0.31
C HIS A 38 11.29 -2.32 0.47
N ARG A 39 10.28 -2.32 1.35
CA ARG A 39 9.41 -3.49 1.57
C ARG A 39 8.51 -3.75 0.37
N VAL A 40 7.98 -2.71 -0.28
CA VAL A 40 7.19 -2.84 -1.51
C VAL A 40 8.05 -3.44 -2.63
N ARG A 41 9.25 -2.90 -2.88
CA ARG A 41 10.18 -3.46 -3.89
C ARG A 41 10.59 -4.90 -3.56
N ALA A 42 10.76 -5.22 -2.28
CA ALA A 42 11.10 -6.59 -1.86
C ALA A 42 9.94 -7.56 -2.11
N ALA A 43 8.72 -7.14 -1.77
CA ALA A 43 7.50 -7.92 -1.96
C ALA A 43 7.15 -8.08 -3.45
N SER A 44 7.46 -7.12 -4.33
CA SER A 44 7.08 -7.18 -5.74
C SER A 44 7.71 -8.34 -6.53
N ARG A 45 8.66 -9.07 -5.92
CA ARG A 45 9.29 -10.28 -6.49
C ARG A 45 8.50 -11.56 -6.22
N ARG A 46 7.32 -11.47 -5.62
CA ARG A 46 6.44 -12.64 -5.42
C ARG A 46 5.83 -13.09 -6.74
N ALA A 47 5.28 -14.31 -6.76
CA ALA A 47 4.79 -14.92 -8.00
C ALA A 47 3.46 -14.30 -8.49
N ASN A 48 2.66 -13.75 -7.57
CA ASN A 48 1.34 -13.20 -7.88
C ASN A 48 0.96 -12.09 -6.87
N LEU A 49 -0.15 -11.38 -7.17
CA LEU A 49 -0.56 -10.23 -6.37
C LEU A 49 -0.96 -10.60 -4.93
N TYR A 50 -1.58 -11.76 -4.71
CA TYR A 50 -1.94 -12.21 -3.36
C TYR A 50 -0.70 -12.46 -2.50
N GLU A 51 0.32 -13.13 -3.04
CA GLU A 51 1.59 -13.34 -2.36
C GLU A 51 2.31 -12.03 -2.07
N PHE A 52 2.27 -11.07 -3.01
CA PHE A 52 2.81 -9.72 -2.80
C PHE A 52 2.18 -9.05 -1.58
N VAL A 53 0.84 -9.01 -1.53
CA VAL A 53 0.10 -8.37 -0.45
C VAL A 53 0.32 -9.10 0.88
N SER A 54 0.28 -10.43 0.87
CA SER A 54 0.59 -11.25 2.05
C SER A 54 2.00 -10.97 2.57
N LYS A 55 3.02 -10.95 1.70
CA LYS A 55 4.39 -10.66 2.09
C LYS A 55 4.54 -9.25 2.64
N LEU A 56 3.86 -8.27 2.04
CA LEU A 56 3.89 -6.89 2.48
C LEU A 56 3.25 -6.73 3.86
N CYS A 57 2.08 -7.33 4.10
CA CYS A 57 1.42 -7.34 5.40
C CYS A 57 2.33 -7.98 6.48
N ASN A 58 2.96 -9.10 6.16
CA ASN A 58 3.90 -9.79 7.03
C ASN A 58 5.11 -8.93 7.42
N TYR A 59 5.64 -8.11 6.50
CA TYR A 59 6.74 -7.20 6.83
C TYR A 59 6.39 -6.17 7.91
N PHE A 60 5.11 -5.82 8.03
CA PHE A 60 4.63 -4.81 8.97
C PHE A 60 3.85 -5.41 10.16
N GLY A 61 3.82 -6.74 10.30
CA GLY A 61 3.09 -7.42 11.36
C GLY A 61 1.57 -7.24 11.28
N LEU A 62 1.04 -6.97 10.08
CA LEU A 62 -0.41 -6.93 9.86
C LEU A 62 -0.93 -8.37 9.76
N GLN A 63 -1.76 -8.79 10.72
CA GLN A 63 -2.31 -10.15 10.78
C GLN A 63 -3.33 -10.45 9.68
N SER A 64 -3.93 -9.40 9.11
CA SER A 64 -4.91 -9.49 8.05
C SER A 64 -4.83 -8.26 7.14
N LEU A 65 -5.24 -8.45 5.89
CA LEU A 65 -5.45 -7.35 4.97
C LEU A 65 -6.68 -6.56 5.42
N PRO A 66 -6.65 -5.21 5.40
CA PRO A 66 -7.86 -4.42 5.63
C PRO A 66 -8.96 -4.80 4.62
N LEU A 67 -10.21 -4.90 5.07
CA LEU A 67 -11.31 -5.32 4.20
C LEU A 67 -11.44 -4.47 2.93
N SER A 68 -11.26 -3.14 3.05
CA SER A 68 -11.30 -2.23 1.91
C SER A 68 -10.15 -2.45 0.90
N ALA A 69 -9.05 -3.08 1.32
CA ALA A 69 -7.96 -3.45 0.44
C ALA A 69 -8.23 -4.76 -0.32
N GLN A 70 -9.04 -5.68 0.22
CA GLN A 70 -9.34 -6.94 -0.45
C GLN A 70 -10.05 -6.72 -1.80
N ALA A 71 -11.08 -5.87 -1.83
CA ALA A 71 -11.79 -5.54 -3.07
C ALA A 71 -10.84 -4.96 -4.15
N LEU A 72 -9.92 -4.09 -3.75
CA LEU A 72 -8.90 -3.54 -4.66
C LEU A 72 -7.97 -4.63 -5.19
N VAL A 73 -7.56 -5.60 -4.35
CA VAL A 73 -6.73 -6.71 -4.82
C VAL A 73 -7.47 -7.49 -5.91
N ASP A 74 -8.73 -7.84 -5.67
CA ASP A 74 -9.53 -8.64 -6.61
C ASP A 74 -9.73 -7.91 -7.95
N GLU A 75 -9.95 -6.60 -7.93
CA GLU A 75 -10.02 -5.76 -9.14
C GLU A 75 -8.69 -5.67 -9.90
N LEU A 76 -7.56 -5.73 -9.18
CA LEU A 76 -6.22 -5.62 -9.74
C LEU A 76 -5.66 -6.96 -10.25
N ARG A 77 -6.28 -8.10 -9.89
CA ARG A 77 -5.83 -9.44 -10.26
C ARG A 77 -5.56 -9.63 -11.76
N PRO A 78 -6.40 -9.12 -12.69
CA PRO A 78 -6.16 -9.30 -14.12
C PRO A 78 -4.85 -8.65 -14.64
N TYR A 79 -4.25 -7.73 -13.88
CA TYR A 79 -3.07 -6.95 -14.25
C TYR A 79 -1.85 -7.29 -13.38
N GLU A 80 -1.86 -8.46 -12.72
CA GLU A 80 -0.89 -8.73 -11.65
C GLU A 80 0.56 -8.75 -12.12
N GLU A 81 0.83 -9.26 -13.32
CA GLU A 81 2.19 -9.31 -13.86
C GLU A 81 2.73 -7.91 -14.12
N GLU A 82 1.93 -7.05 -14.76
CA GLU A 82 2.27 -5.66 -15.04
C GLU A 82 2.46 -4.86 -13.76
N ILE A 83 1.59 -5.07 -12.77
CA ILE A 83 1.68 -4.43 -11.46
C ILE A 83 2.97 -4.82 -10.75
N LEU A 84 3.27 -6.12 -10.66
CA LEU A 84 4.49 -6.60 -9.98
C LEU A 84 5.75 -6.10 -10.68
N ASN A 85 5.75 -6.08 -12.02
CA ASN A 85 6.84 -5.53 -12.80
C ASN A 85 7.01 -4.01 -12.57
N ALA A 86 5.91 -3.25 -12.59
CA ALA A 86 5.92 -1.82 -12.31
C ALA A 86 6.42 -1.53 -10.89
N LEU A 87 5.94 -2.25 -9.87
CA LEU A 87 6.45 -2.12 -8.51
C LEU A 87 7.94 -2.47 -8.42
N SER A 88 8.42 -3.47 -9.16
CA SER A 88 9.85 -3.84 -9.10
C SER A 88 10.79 -2.75 -9.62
N ARG A 89 10.33 -1.96 -10.61
CA ARG A 89 11.13 -0.95 -11.34
C ARG A 89 10.85 0.48 -10.86
N GLU A 90 9.58 0.78 -10.59
CA GLU A 90 9.01 2.12 -10.39
C GLU A 90 8.34 2.26 -9.00
N HIS A 91 8.68 1.42 -8.02
CA HIS A 91 8.13 1.51 -6.65
C HIS A 91 8.21 2.91 -6.03
N ILE A 92 9.27 3.69 -6.25
CA ILE A 92 9.47 4.98 -5.58
C ILE A 92 8.30 5.95 -5.85
N PRO A 93 8.00 6.33 -7.12
CA PRO A 93 6.87 7.23 -7.40
C PRO A 93 5.51 6.64 -7.01
N LEU A 94 5.31 5.32 -7.15
CA LEU A 94 4.08 4.65 -6.72
C LEU A 94 3.87 4.75 -5.20
N CYS A 95 4.92 4.50 -4.42
CA CYS A 95 4.87 4.56 -2.97
C CYS A 95 4.72 6.00 -2.46
N VAL A 96 5.40 6.98 -3.08
CA VAL A 96 5.22 8.40 -2.71
C VAL A 96 3.76 8.82 -2.90
N ARG A 97 3.14 8.47 -4.03
CA ARG A 97 1.71 8.73 -4.26
C ARG A 97 0.82 8.03 -3.24
N ALA A 98 1.12 6.77 -2.93
CA ALA A 98 0.38 6.03 -1.90
C ALA A 98 0.51 6.66 -0.52
N ILE A 99 1.69 7.19 -0.15
CA ILE A 99 1.92 7.88 1.12
C ILE A 99 1.12 9.18 1.19
N LEU A 100 1.13 9.99 0.12
CA LEU A 100 0.31 11.21 0.03
C LEU A 100 -1.16 10.85 0.20
N ARG A 101 -1.63 9.85 -0.54
CA ARG A 101 -3.01 9.38 -0.48
C ARG A 101 -3.38 8.84 0.91
N ALA A 102 -2.48 8.14 1.58
CA ALA A 102 -2.70 7.64 2.94
C ALA A 102 -2.86 8.77 3.97
N LYS A 103 -2.16 9.89 3.80
CA LYS A 103 -2.34 11.09 4.64
C LYS A 103 -3.74 11.67 4.45
N GLU A 104 -4.21 11.76 3.20
CA GLU A 104 -5.59 12.21 2.90
C GLU A 104 -6.65 11.29 3.53
N ILE A 105 -6.44 9.97 3.49
CA ILE A 105 -7.35 9.00 4.13
C ILE A 105 -7.43 9.22 5.64
N LYS A 106 -6.31 9.56 6.30
CA LYS A 106 -6.30 9.84 7.75
C LYS A 106 -6.99 11.15 8.08
N LYS A 107 -6.67 12.22 7.36
CA LYS A 107 -7.29 13.54 7.55
C LYS A 107 -8.81 13.47 7.42
N LYS A 108 -9.32 12.82 6.37
CA LYS A 108 -10.77 12.64 6.15
C LYS A 108 -11.48 11.85 7.26
N LYS A 109 -10.77 11.03 8.05
CA LYS A 109 -11.36 10.35 9.20
C LYS A 109 -11.43 11.27 10.40
N GLU A 110 -10.35 12.01 10.68
CA GLU A 110 -10.29 12.99 11.75
C GLU A 110 -11.36 14.09 11.58
N ASP A 111 -11.57 14.55 10.34
CA ASP A 111 -12.59 15.56 10.03
C ASP A 111 -14.03 15.01 10.25
N LYS A 112 -14.29 13.75 9.88
CA LYS A 112 -15.60 13.10 10.09
C LYS A 112 -15.90 12.83 11.55
N ASP A 113 -14.89 12.37 12.30
CA ASP A 113 -15.02 12.12 13.73
C ASP A 113 -15.16 13.43 14.53
N GLY A 114 -14.77 14.58 13.96
CA GLY A 114 -14.93 15.91 14.56
C GLY A 114 -16.24 16.64 14.22
N GLU A 115 -16.93 16.25 13.14
CA GLU A 115 -18.26 16.78 12.78
C GLU A 115 -19.42 16.05 13.48
N GLU A 116 -19.17 14.88 14.08
CA GLU A 116 -20.16 14.09 14.84
C GLU A 116 -20.15 14.37 16.36
N VAL A 117 -19.46 15.43 16.82
CA VAL A 117 -19.35 15.83 18.25
C VAL A 117 -20.00 17.17 18.53
#